data_AF-A0A2D9T554-F1
#
_entry.id   AF-A0A2D9T554-F1
#
_cell.length_a   1.000
_cell.length_b   1.000
_cell.length_c   1.000
_cell.angle_alpha   90.00
_cell.angle_beta   90.00
_cell.angle_gamma   90.00
#
_symmetry.space_group_name_H-M   'P 1'
#
loop_
_entity.id
_entity.type
_entity.pdbx_description
1 polymer ?
#
loop_
_entity_poly.entity_id
_entity_poly.type
_entity_poly.pdbx_seq_one_letter_code
_entity_poly.pdbx_strand_id
1 'polypeptide(L)'
;MSAEAMEIVEVLGRLEAALDTLVTRGLSAAGPDDRTALASYAAQVRGMGAAHLADALDELLRALVEGDRQGSVVLLRTQVRLRLLERLLTTRLVTARLRAVGVEPRPGEAPHLPEPPPLPADDGAFLGRLAGAVESLLQSGLSAASEATVDALKVSFEEASRRRLLRLGSTLRIASEEIARFTRQDETFAPERLSFFLGRAWVLARGMEDALARSDAAAWARLTTGGAVTPLKEVSLVVLGVFKRHVPGAFAAFELRCRLTRDAGPYARGDRLAWSFVFPLRADGKVPPEAMLMLEQKQKFRPAALLEGQEITVTQVAVAEGEPRRLMLGPQARVTVGEPFDEWVPLASWDPRVTATKVAQHEPDPLSLPIELQDEVLLLRWTLGPLEDGETHATASLECQLDDAEEPLLFEVRAPTGPTGAPLRAALEKARHEDPRRPLFGFVHLDRGQLVLEPLALLGPGRPTMIALDPKNVDKAALVRAMSFD
;
A
#
# COMPACT_ATOMS: atom_id res chain seq x y z
N MET A 1 23.89 7.09 -1.34
CA MET A 1 23.74 6.12 -0.22
C MET A 1 25.13 5.56 0.03
N SER A 2 25.58 5.39 1.28
CA SER A 2 26.88 4.74 1.52
C SER A 2 26.82 3.27 1.10
N ALA A 3 27.95 2.71 0.68
CA ALA A 3 28.03 1.29 0.31
C ALA A 3 27.59 0.38 1.47
N GLU A 4 27.98 0.72 2.69
CA GLU A 4 27.60 0.02 3.93
C GLU A 4 26.08 -0.02 4.14
N ALA A 5 25.36 1.10 3.94
CA ALA A 5 23.91 1.12 4.11
C ALA A 5 23.21 0.23 3.08
N MET A 6 23.73 0.17 1.85
CA MET A 6 23.19 -0.68 0.79
C MET A 6 23.41 -2.16 1.11
N GLU A 7 24.58 -2.54 1.61
CA GLU A 7 24.88 -3.90 2.06
C GLU A 7 23.93 -4.36 3.19
N ILE A 8 23.67 -3.48 4.18
CA ILE A 8 22.71 -3.78 5.25
C ILE A 8 21.31 -4.04 4.67
N VAL A 9 20.83 -3.14 3.80
CA VAL A 9 19.50 -3.28 3.16
C VAL A 9 19.39 -4.59 2.38
N GLU A 10 20.42 -4.97 1.63
CA GLU A 10 20.45 -6.23 0.90
C GLU A 10 20.39 -7.45 1.82
N VAL A 11 21.14 -7.42 2.93
CA VAL A 11 21.15 -8.53 3.90
C VAL A 11 19.79 -8.67 4.58
N LEU A 12 19.15 -7.56 4.96
CA LEU A 12 17.80 -7.58 5.51
C LEU A 12 16.78 -8.12 4.50
N GLY A 13 16.88 -7.73 3.23
CA GLY A 13 16.02 -8.25 2.16
C GLY A 13 16.18 -9.76 1.92
N ARG A 14 17.42 -10.27 1.93
CA ARG A 14 17.68 -11.71 1.83
C ARG A 14 17.18 -12.49 3.04
N LEU A 15 17.31 -11.92 4.24
CA LEU A 15 16.77 -12.51 5.46
C LEU A 15 15.24 -12.55 5.42
N GLU A 16 14.57 -11.47 4.99
CA GLU A 16 13.11 -11.43 4.82
C GLU A 16 12.62 -12.55 3.91
N ALA A 17 13.23 -12.71 2.73
CA ALA A 17 12.89 -13.78 1.79
C ALA A 17 13.07 -15.18 2.40
N ALA A 18 14.09 -15.38 3.24
CA ALA A 18 14.31 -16.64 3.95
C ALA A 18 13.19 -16.91 4.97
N LEU A 19 12.75 -15.90 5.73
CA LEU A 19 11.63 -16.03 6.67
C LEU A 19 10.29 -16.26 5.93
N ASP A 20 10.07 -15.62 4.80
CA ASP A 20 8.86 -15.80 3.97
C ASP A 20 8.78 -17.21 3.37
N THR A 21 9.94 -17.80 3.06
CA THR A 21 10.05 -19.20 2.66
C THR A 21 9.60 -20.13 3.78
N LEU A 22 9.97 -19.84 5.04
CA LEU A 22 9.51 -20.60 6.21
C LEU A 22 8.01 -20.46 6.44
N VAL A 23 7.44 -19.26 6.26
CA VAL A 23 5.99 -19.03 6.31
C VAL A 23 5.26 -19.90 5.29
N THR A 24 5.79 -19.97 4.07
CA THR A 24 5.15 -20.69 2.97
C THR A 24 5.28 -22.20 3.12
N ARG A 25 6.49 -22.71 3.43
CA ARG A 25 6.76 -24.15 3.56
C ARG A 25 6.29 -24.74 4.90
N GLY A 26 6.21 -23.92 5.94
CA GLY A 26 5.94 -24.33 7.30
C GLY A 26 7.20 -24.69 8.08
N LEU A 27 7.20 -24.38 9.38
CA LEU A 27 8.35 -24.63 10.25
C LEU A 27 8.68 -26.13 10.39
N SER A 28 7.67 -27.00 10.32
CA SER A 28 7.87 -28.45 10.38
C SER A 28 8.64 -29.00 9.18
N ALA A 29 8.72 -28.23 8.08
CA ALA A 29 9.45 -28.59 6.86
C ALA A 29 10.83 -27.93 6.78
N ALA A 30 11.27 -27.20 7.80
CA ALA A 30 12.58 -26.53 7.82
C ALA A 30 13.73 -27.54 7.96
N GLY A 31 14.64 -27.53 6.99
CA GLY A 31 15.76 -28.46 6.90
C GLY A 31 17.08 -27.94 7.47
N PRO A 32 18.17 -28.73 7.37
CA PRO A 32 19.53 -28.30 7.72
C PRO A 32 19.98 -27.04 6.96
N ASP A 33 19.60 -26.89 5.70
CA ASP A 33 19.97 -25.74 4.87
C ASP A 33 19.32 -24.45 5.37
N ASP A 34 18.03 -24.51 5.70
CA ASP A 34 17.29 -23.38 6.29
C ASP A 34 17.95 -22.93 7.59
N ARG A 35 18.34 -23.88 8.46
CA ARG A 35 19.05 -23.60 9.72
C ARG A 35 20.44 -23.00 9.49
N THR A 36 21.19 -23.50 8.50
CA THR A 36 22.51 -22.97 8.16
C THR A 36 22.41 -21.54 7.65
N ALA A 37 21.42 -21.26 6.79
CA ALA A 37 21.16 -19.91 6.29
C ALA A 37 20.79 -18.94 7.42
N LEU A 38 19.86 -19.31 8.31
CA LEU A 38 19.49 -18.47 9.46
C LEU A 38 20.66 -18.19 10.40
N ALA A 39 21.52 -19.18 10.67
CA ALA A 39 22.71 -19.00 11.50
C ALA A 39 23.71 -18.03 10.85
N SER A 40 23.89 -18.13 9.53
CA SER A 40 24.70 -17.18 8.76
C SER A 40 24.14 -15.76 8.84
N TYR A 41 22.82 -15.60 8.68
CA TYR A 41 22.19 -14.28 8.82
C TYR A 41 22.31 -13.73 10.24
N ALA A 42 22.15 -14.56 11.27
CA ALA A 42 22.34 -14.15 12.67
C ALA A 42 23.75 -13.59 12.90
N ALA A 43 24.78 -14.23 12.35
CA ALA A 43 26.16 -13.74 12.43
C ALA A 43 26.34 -12.41 11.66
N GLN A 44 25.78 -12.29 10.44
CA GLN A 44 25.88 -11.08 9.63
C GLN A 44 25.20 -9.88 10.31
N VAL A 45 23.94 -10.02 10.73
CA VAL A 45 23.21 -8.91 11.38
C VAL A 45 23.80 -8.54 12.74
N ARG A 46 24.43 -9.49 13.45
CA ARG A 46 25.23 -9.21 14.65
C ARG A 46 26.45 -8.35 14.32
N GLY A 47 27.16 -8.65 13.23
CA GLY A 47 28.27 -7.84 12.73
C GLY A 47 27.87 -6.41 12.36
N MET A 48 26.62 -6.23 11.89
CA MET A 48 26.03 -4.92 11.59
C MET A 48 25.50 -4.17 12.83
N GLY A 49 25.67 -4.73 14.04
CA GLY A 49 25.20 -4.13 15.29
C GLY A 49 23.72 -4.37 15.62
N ALA A 50 23.01 -5.22 14.87
CA ALA A 50 21.60 -5.57 15.12
C ALA A 50 21.47 -6.80 16.03
N ALA A 51 22.13 -6.77 17.21
CA ALA A 51 22.15 -7.90 18.15
C ALA A 51 20.76 -8.42 18.54
N HIS A 52 19.79 -7.52 18.74
CA HIS A 52 18.40 -7.88 19.07
C HIS A 52 17.70 -8.74 18.01
N LEU A 53 18.08 -8.59 16.73
CA LEU A 53 17.58 -9.41 15.63
C LEU A 53 18.36 -10.73 15.55
N ALA A 54 19.68 -10.69 15.77
CA ALA A 54 20.50 -11.89 15.87
C ALA A 54 19.99 -12.84 16.97
N ASP A 55 19.68 -12.31 18.16
CA ASP A 55 19.15 -13.08 19.29
C ASP A 55 17.78 -13.69 18.96
N ALA A 56 16.95 -12.98 18.18
CA ALA A 56 15.65 -13.49 17.71
C ALA A 56 15.83 -14.65 16.72
N LEU A 57 16.86 -14.58 15.87
CA LEU A 57 17.21 -15.66 14.95
C LEU A 57 17.77 -16.87 15.69
N ASP A 58 18.59 -16.66 16.72
CA ASP A 58 19.11 -17.74 17.57
C ASP A 58 17.98 -18.44 18.35
N GLU A 59 16.98 -17.68 18.83
CA GLU A 59 15.77 -18.23 19.43
C GLU A 59 14.96 -19.06 18.42
N LEU A 60 14.78 -18.56 17.20
CA LEU A 60 14.09 -19.27 16.13
C LEU A 60 14.82 -20.56 15.75
N LEU A 61 16.15 -20.51 15.64
CA LEU A 61 16.99 -21.67 15.37
C LEU A 61 16.83 -22.75 16.44
N ARG A 62 16.82 -22.35 17.72
CA ARG A 62 16.59 -23.28 18.82
C ARG A 62 15.21 -23.94 18.71
N ALA A 63 14.17 -23.15 18.48
CA ALA A 63 12.81 -23.66 18.31
C ALA A 63 12.70 -24.65 17.13
N LEU A 64 13.40 -24.37 16.02
CA LEU A 64 13.45 -25.26 14.86
C LEU A 64 14.21 -26.57 15.13
N VAL A 65 15.28 -26.54 15.94
CA VAL A 65 16.05 -27.73 16.31
C VAL A 65 15.27 -28.62 17.27
N GLU A 66 14.59 -28.01 18.24
CA GLU A 66 13.83 -28.71 19.28
C GLU A 66 12.45 -29.18 18.80
N GLY A 67 11.97 -28.66 17.65
CA GLY A 67 10.61 -28.92 17.18
C GLY A 67 9.55 -28.29 18.08
N ASP A 68 9.86 -27.13 18.67
CA ASP A 68 8.99 -26.44 19.62
C ASP A 68 7.73 -25.92 18.92
N ARG A 69 6.57 -26.17 19.52
CA ARG A 69 5.27 -25.64 19.08
C ARG A 69 5.20 -24.11 19.17
N GLN A 70 6.07 -23.47 19.96
CA GLN A 70 6.20 -22.01 19.99
C GLN A 70 6.99 -21.45 18.80
N GLY A 71 7.57 -22.28 17.93
CA GLY A 71 8.34 -21.83 16.78
C GLY A 71 7.60 -20.83 15.90
N SER A 72 6.29 -21.00 15.67
CA SER A 72 5.47 -20.06 14.91
C SER A 72 5.42 -18.67 15.54
N VAL A 73 5.31 -18.60 16.87
CA VAL A 73 5.31 -17.33 17.61
C VAL A 73 6.67 -16.66 17.51
N VAL A 74 7.76 -17.43 17.64
CA VAL A 74 9.12 -16.92 17.52
C VAL A 74 9.37 -16.39 16.10
N LEU A 75 8.95 -17.12 15.06
CA LEU A 75 9.04 -16.67 13.66
C LEU A 75 8.35 -15.32 13.47
N LEU A 76 7.10 -15.19 13.91
CA LEU A 76 6.31 -13.98 13.76
C LEU A 76 6.94 -12.79 14.50
N ARG A 77 7.46 -13.01 15.71
CA ARG A 77 8.20 -11.98 16.47
C ARG A 77 9.48 -11.56 15.75
N THR A 78 10.22 -12.51 15.19
CA THR A 78 11.44 -12.23 14.40
C THR A 78 11.11 -11.42 13.16
N GLN A 79 10.03 -11.73 12.44
CA GLN A 79 9.55 -10.94 11.30
C GLN A 79 9.16 -9.52 11.70
N VAL A 80 8.47 -9.34 12.84
CA VAL A 80 8.14 -8.01 13.37
C VAL A 80 9.40 -7.20 13.67
N ARG A 81 10.40 -7.80 14.33
CA ARG A 81 11.68 -7.13 14.64
C ARG A 81 12.42 -6.73 13.36
N LEU A 82 12.48 -7.63 12.37
CA LEU A 82 13.09 -7.37 11.08
C LEU A 82 12.42 -6.17 10.38
N ARG A 83 11.09 -6.16 10.29
CA ARG A 83 10.34 -5.07 9.64
C ARG A 83 10.51 -3.74 10.36
N LEU A 84 10.50 -3.74 11.70
CA LEU A 84 10.78 -2.54 12.47
C LEU A 84 12.18 -1.99 12.18
N LEU A 85 13.20 -2.87 12.14
CA LEU A 85 14.57 -2.48 11.83
C LEU A 85 14.70 -1.94 10.41
N GLU A 86 14.12 -2.62 9.41
CA GLU A 86 14.07 -2.15 8.03
C GLU A 86 13.42 -0.78 7.95
N ARG A 87 12.27 -0.59 8.60
CA ARG A 87 11.54 0.68 8.54
C ARG A 87 12.31 1.82 9.17
N LEU A 88 12.93 1.58 10.33
CA LEU A 88 13.81 2.55 11.00
C LEU A 88 15.04 2.91 10.14
N LEU A 89 15.62 1.93 9.46
CA LEU A 89 16.73 2.17 8.55
C LEU A 89 16.26 3.02 7.35
N THR A 90 15.13 2.64 6.76
CA THR A 90 14.52 3.34 5.62
C THR A 90 14.22 4.79 5.95
N THR A 91 13.57 5.09 7.08
CA THR A 91 13.27 6.49 7.47
C THR A 91 14.55 7.29 7.69
N ARG A 92 15.59 6.70 8.30
CA ARG A 92 16.88 7.37 8.52
C ARG A 92 17.60 7.67 7.22
N LEU A 93 17.67 6.71 6.30
CA LEU A 93 18.32 6.88 5.00
C LEU A 93 17.59 7.91 4.13
N VAL A 94 16.26 7.88 4.12
CA VAL A 94 15.45 8.87 3.38
C VAL A 94 15.59 10.26 4.01
N THR A 95 15.58 10.38 5.34
CA THR A 95 15.84 11.66 6.03
C THR A 95 17.20 12.24 5.65
N ALA A 96 18.25 11.41 5.65
CA ALA A 96 19.59 11.84 5.26
C ALA A 96 19.65 12.32 3.80
N ARG A 97 18.93 11.65 2.89
CA ARG A 97 18.84 12.03 1.47
C ARG A 97 18.11 13.35 1.26
N LEU A 98 16.98 13.55 1.94
CA LEU A 98 16.23 14.82 1.85
C LEU A 98 17.10 15.98 2.35
N ARG A 99 17.82 15.80 3.47
CA ARG A 99 18.75 16.82 3.98
C ARG A 99 19.92 17.11 3.04
N ALA A 100 20.46 16.08 2.37
CA ALA A 100 21.56 16.26 1.44
C ALA A 100 21.22 17.20 0.28
N VAL A 101 19.94 17.25 -0.12
CA VAL A 101 19.44 18.19 -1.15
C VAL A 101 18.81 19.46 -0.57
N GLY A 102 19.10 19.78 0.70
CA GLY A 102 18.64 21.01 1.36
C GLY A 102 17.18 20.99 1.84
N VAL A 103 16.50 19.84 1.84
CA VAL A 103 15.13 19.72 2.34
C VAL A 103 15.15 19.42 3.84
N GLU A 104 14.90 20.45 4.64
CA GLU A 104 14.77 20.30 6.10
C GLU A 104 13.31 20.11 6.56
N PRO A 105 13.07 19.28 7.59
CA PRO A 105 11.78 19.17 8.25
C PRO A 105 11.28 20.53 8.78
N ARG A 106 9.97 20.76 8.68
CA ARG A 106 9.31 21.87 9.37
C ARG A 106 9.11 21.51 10.85
N PRO A 107 9.05 22.51 11.76
CA PRO A 107 8.57 22.27 13.11
C PRO A 107 7.17 21.65 13.02
N GLY A 108 6.99 20.47 13.61
CA GLY A 108 5.71 19.78 13.58
C GLY A 108 4.72 20.37 14.56
N GLU A 109 3.45 20.33 14.18
CA GLU A 109 2.34 20.43 15.11
C GLU A 109 1.96 19.00 15.51
N ALA A 110 1.78 18.75 16.81
CA ALA A 110 1.47 17.40 17.29
C ALA A 110 0.10 16.95 16.75
N PRO A 111 -0.02 15.71 16.23
CA PRO A 111 -1.30 15.23 15.74
C PRO A 111 -2.33 15.15 16.88
N HIS A 112 -3.54 15.64 16.63
CA HIS A 112 -4.65 15.47 17.55
C HIS A 112 -5.15 14.03 17.48
N LEU A 113 -4.98 13.27 18.56
CA LEU A 113 -5.56 11.93 18.69
C LEU A 113 -7.03 12.07 19.13
N PRO A 114 -7.99 11.40 18.45
CA PRO A 114 -9.38 11.38 18.91
C PRO A 114 -9.49 10.63 20.24
N GLU A 115 -10.54 10.92 21.01
CA GLU A 115 -10.85 10.14 22.22
C GLU A 115 -11.05 8.65 21.87
N PRO A 116 -10.49 7.73 22.67
CA PRO A 116 -10.60 6.30 22.40
C PRO A 116 -12.05 5.83 22.53
N PRO A 117 -12.55 4.99 21.60
CA PRO A 117 -13.86 4.35 21.77
C PRO A 117 -13.87 3.44 23.01
N PRO A 118 -15.04 3.17 23.59
CA PRO A 118 -15.15 2.21 24.69
C PRO A 118 -14.72 0.81 24.24
N LEU A 119 -14.12 0.06 25.17
CA LEU A 119 -13.71 -1.33 24.94
C LEU A 119 -14.93 -2.24 24.76
N PRO A 120 -14.92 -3.17 23.79
CA PRO A 120 -15.93 -4.21 23.72
C PRO A 120 -15.72 -5.27 24.82
N ALA A 121 -16.80 -5.91 25.27
CA ALA A 121 -16.75 -6.91 26.32
C ALA A 121 -16.31 -8.31 25.83
N ASP A 122 -16.66 -8.68 24.59
CA ASP A 122 -16.71 -10.10 24.18
C ASP A 122 -15.82 -10.47 22.96
N ASP A 123 -14.82 -9.64 22.65
CA ASP A 123 -13.96 -9.86 21.48
C ASP A 123 -12.73 -10.73 21.75
N GLY A 124 -12.28 -10.82 23.01
CA GLY A 124 -11.02 -11.49 23.38
C GLY A 124 -10.94 -12.95 22.92
N ALA A 125 -11.99 -13.74 23.12
CA ALA A 125 -12.00 -15.16 22.76
C ALA A 125 -11.92 -15.39 21.24
N PHE A 126 -12.50 -14.50 20.43
CA PHE A 126 -12.38 -14.56 18.97
C PHE A 126 -10.95 -14.26 18.52
N LEU A 127 -10.36 -13.21 19.09
CA LEU A 127 -9.00 -12.77 18.77
C LEU A 127 -7.94 -13.83 19.12
N GLY A 128 -8.04 -14.44 20.30
CA GLY A 128 -7.13 -15.51 20.71
C GLY A 128 -7.23 -16.76 19.82
N ARG A 129 -8.45 -17.17 19.42
CA ARG A 129 -8.64 -18.28 18.48
C ARG A 129 -8.05 -17.99 17.10
N LEU A 130 -8.24 -16.77 16.60
CA LEU A 130 -7.68 -16.35 15.32
C LEU A 130 -6.15 -16.38 15.35
N ALA A 131 -5.53 -15.83 16.39
CA ALA A 131 -4.08 -15.85 16.53
C ALA A 131 -3.53 -17.29 16.57
N GLY A 132 -4.16 -18.18 17.35
CA GLY A 132 -3.78 -19.59 17.40
C GLY A 132 -3.97 -20.32 16.06
N ALA A 133 -4.98 -19.95 15.26
CA ALA A 133 -5.17 -20.49 13.92
C ALA A 133 -4.04 -20.07 12.96
N VAL A 134 -3.60 -18.81 13.02
CA VAL A 134 -2.44 -18.33 12.26
C VAL A 134 -1.16 -19.06 12.70
N GLU A 135 -0.92 -19.19 14.00
CA GLU A 135 0.24 -19.92 14.54
C GLU A 135 0.27 -21.39 14.08
N SER A 136 -0.90 -22.04 14.05
CA SER A 136 -1.04 -23.43 13.58
C SER A 136 -0.76 -23.55 12.08
N LEU A 137 -1.24 -22.60 11.27
CA LEU A 137 -0.99 -22.57 9.83
C LEU A 137 0.51 -22.42 9.52
N LEU A 138 1.23 -21.58 10.27
CA LEU A 138 2.69 -21.41 10.11
C LEU A 138 3.49 -22.64 10.53
N GLN A 139 2.99 -23.39 11.52
CA GLN A 139 3.64 -24.62 11.96
C GLN A 139 3.59 -25.68 10.85
N SER A 140 2.43 -25.82 10.18
CA SER A 140 2.22 -26.82 9.13
C SER A 140 2.68 -26.36 7.75
N GLY A 141 2.65 -25.05 7.47
CA GLY A 141 2.88 -24.49 6.15
C GLY A 141 1.68 -24.58 5.22
N LEU A 142 1.80 -23.96 4.03
CA LEU A 142 0.75 -23.95 3.01
C LEU A 142 0.63 -25.26 2.24
N SER A 143 1.62 -26.15 2.30
CA SER A 143 1.51 -27.50 1.73
C SER A 143 0.37 -28.31 2.36
N ALA A 144 -0.03 -27.96 3.59
CA ALA A 144 -1.20 -28.51 4.28
C ALA A 144 -2.46 -27.63 4.11
N ALA A 145 -2.36 -26.45 3.49
CA ALA A 145 -3.50 -25.58 3.27
C ALA A 145 -4.42 -26.16 2.20
N SER A 146 -5.72 -26.04 2.43
CA SER A 146 -6.77 -26.52 1.52
C SER A 146 -7.84 -25.45 1.32
N GLU A 147 -8.85 -25.74 0.50
CA GLU A 147 -10.05 -24.88 0.41
C GLU A 147 -10.70 -24.67 1.78
N ALA A 148 -10.66 -25.67 2.68
CA ALA A 148 -11.15 -25.53 4.04
C ALA A 148 -10.36 -24.48 4.86
N THR A 149 -9.04 -24.36 4.64
CA THR A 149 -8.21 -23.32 5.26
C THR A 149 -8.62 -21.93 4.77
N VAL A 150 -8.87 -21.80 3.46
CA VAL A 150 -9.34 -20.55 2.85
C VAL A 150 -10.70 -20.16 3.44
N ASP A 151 -11.64 -21.10 3.53
CA ASP A 151 -12.98 -20.82 4.03
C ASP A 151 -12.99 -20.48 5.52
N ALA A 152 -12.14 -21.12 6.34
CA ALA A 152 -11.99 -20.77 7.75
C ALA A 152 -11.51 -19.31 7.94
N LEU A 153 -10.60 -18.83 7.09
CA LEU A 153 -10.14 -17.44 7.12
C LEU A 153 -11.21 -16.47 6.60
N LYS A 154 -12.00 -16.85 5.60
CA LYS A 154 -13.16 -16.04 5.15
C LYS A 154 -14.19 -15.88 6.26
N VAL A 155 -14.52 -16.95 6.98
CA VAL A 155 -15.42 -16.88 8.15
C VAL A 155 -14.85 -15.94 9.22
N SER A 156 -13.55 -16.02 9.47
CA SER A 156 -12.87 -15.10 10.41
C SER A 156 -12.91 -13.64 9.94
N PHE A 157 -12.76 -13.40 8.64
CA PHE A 157 -12.95 -12.08 8.03
C PHE A 157 -14.38 -11.55 8.22
N GLU A 158 -15.39 -12.36 7.93
CA GLU A 158 -16.80 -11.99 8.08
C GLU A 158 -17.16 -11.69 9.53
N GLU A 159 -16.63 -12.47 10.48
CA GLU A 159 -16.78 -12.22 11.91
C GLU A 159 -16.09 -10.91 12.35
N ALA A 160 -14.85 -10.66 11.92
CA ALA A 160 -14.14 -9.41 12.19
C ALA A 160 -14.91 -8.19 11.64
N SER A 161 -15.49 -8.32 10.44
CA SER A 161 -16.31 -7.28 9.83
C SER A 161 -17.60 -7.00 10.63
N ARG A 162 -18.31 -8.06 11.06
CA ARG A 162 -19.49 -7.93 11.94
C ARG A 162 -19.18 -7.23 13.26
N ARG A 163 -17.98 -7.47 13.81
CA ARG A 163 -17.46 -6.82 15.03
C ARG A 163 -16.87 -5.43 14.78
N ARG A 164 -16.92 -4.92 13.54
CA ARG A 164 -16.35 -3.63 13.13
C ARG A 164 -14.82 -3.52 13.35
N LEU A 165 -14.12 -4.65 13.37
CA LEU A 165 -12.66 -4.72 13.42
C LEU A 165 -12.09 -4.54 12.01
N LEU A 166 -12.32 -3.38 11.41
CA LEU A 166 -12.13 -3.16 9.96
C LEU A 166 -10.67 -3.38 9.51
N ARG A 167 -9.68 -2.95 10.30
CA ARG A 167 -8.24 -3.17 10.02
C ARG A 167 -7.88 -4.65 10.01
N LEU A 168 -8.44 -5.43 10.94
CA LEU A 168 -8.26 -6.87 11.00
C LEU A 168 -8.97 -7.56 9.83
N GLY A 169 -10.22 -7.19 9.57
CA GLY A 169 -10.99 -7.70 8.44
C GLY A 169 -10.30 -7.49 7.09
N SER A 170 -9.81 -6.28 6.81
CA SER A 170 -9.07 -6.01 5.56
C SER A 170 -7.79 -6.83 5.44
N THR A 171 -7.10 -7.07 6.55
CA THR A 171 -5.88 -7.87 6.62
C THR A 171 -6.17 -9.36 6.34
N LEU A 172 -7.21 -9.90 6.97
CA LEU A 172 -7.65 -11.29 6.77
C LEU A 172 -8.13 -11.55 5.34
N ARG A 173 -8.84 -10.59 4.73
CA ARG A 173 -9.27 -10.70 3.34
C ARG A 173 -8.06 -10.94 2.43
N ILE A 174 -7.01 -10.12 2.55
CA ILE A 174 -5.83 -10.24 1.69
C ILE A 174 -5.07 -11.54 1.97
N ALA A 175 -4.89 -11.92 3.24
CA ALA A 175 -4.26 -13.20 3.58
C ALA A 175 -5.04 -14.40 2.99
N SER A 176 -6.37 -14.37 3.06
CA SER A 176 -7.22 -15.42 2.49
C SER A 176 -7.12 -15.49 0.96
N GLU A 177 -7.00 -14.35 0.28
CA GLU A 177 -6.80 -14.29 -1.17
C GLU A 177 -5.45 -14.88 -1.58
N GLU A 178 -4.39 -14.63 -0.80
CA GLU A 178 -3.06 -15.21 -1.08
C GLU A 178 -3.01 -16.71 -0.88
N ILE A 179 -3.63 -17.22 0.19
CA ILE A 179 -3.73 -18.67 0.40
C ILE A 179 -4.54 -19.29 -0.74
N ALA A 180 -5.63 -18.65 -1.17
CA ALA A 180 -6.41 -19.12 -2.30
C ALA A 180 -5.61 -19.15 -3.62
N ARG A 181 -4.74 -18.17 -3.85
CA ARG A 181 -3.81 -18.15 -5.00
C ARG A 181 -2.83 -19.31 -4.93
N PHE A 182 -2.22 -19.54 -3.76
CA PHE A 182 -1.32 -20.67 -3.54
C PHE A 182 -2.02 -22.01 -3.82
N THR A 183 -3.20 -22.23 -3.25
CA THR A 183 -3.95 -23.50 -3.43
C THR A 183 -4.35 -23.75 -4.89
N ARG A 184 -4.49 -22.69 -5.68
CA ARG A 184 -4.80 -22.77 -7.12
C ARG A 184 -3.56 -22.76 -8.03
N GLN A 185 -2.35 -22.72 -7.46
CA GLN A 185 -1.09 -22.59 -8.21
C GLN A 185 -1.08 -21.36 -9.14
N ASP A 186 -1.66 -20.26 -8.67
CA ASP A 186 -1.73 -19.01 -9.40
C ASP A 186 -0.35 -18.34 -9.48
N GLU A 187 0.11 -18.00 -10.69
CA GLU A 187 1.39 -17.34 -10.94
C GLU A 187 1.53 -15.99 -10.22
N THR A 188 0.41 -15.38 -9.82
CA THR A 188 0.38 -14.11 -9.09
C THR A 188 0.50 -14.28 -7.56
N PHE A 189 0.60 -15.51 -7.05
CA PHE A 189 0.92 -15.77 -5.65
C PHE A 189 2.24 -15.09 -5.27
N ALA A 190 2.27 -14.43 -4.11
CA ALA A 190 3.50 -13.83 -3.58
C ALA A 190 3.73 -14.20 -2.11
N PRO A 191 4.85 -14.87 -1.78
CA PRO A 191 5.15 -15.29 -0.41
C PRO A 191 5.31 -14.09 0.53
N GLU A 192 5.95 -13.02 0.07
CA GLU A 192 6.13 -11.76 0.81
C GLU A 192 4.79 -11.16 1.24
N ARG A 193 3.81 -11.14 0.33
CA ARG A 193 2.48 -10.59 0.60
C ARG A 193 1.73 -11.45 1.61
N LEU A 194 1.78 -12.77 1.45
CA LEU A 194 1.17 -13.69 2.42
C LEU A 194 1.77 -13.48 3.82
N SER A 195 3.10 -13.53 3.91
CA SER A 195 3.86 -13.35 5.15
C SER A 195 3.56 -12.01 5.81
N PHE A 196 3.45 -10.95 5.02
CA PHE A 196 3.05 -9.64 5.50
C PHE A 196 1.69 -9.65 6.16
N PHE A 197 0.66 -10.09 5.44
CA PHE A 197 -0.72 -10.02 5.91
C PHE A 197 -1.04 -11.06 6.99
N LEU A 198 -0.42 -12.24 6.98
CA LEU A 198 -0.54 -13.20 8.09
C LEU A 198 0.10 -12.66 9.37
N GLY A 199 1.33 -12.15 9.29
CA GLY A 199 2.01 -11.57 10.45
C GLY A 199 1.23 -10.38 11.01
N ARG A 200 0.72 -9.51 10.14
CA ARG A 200 -0.15 -8.38 10.54
C ARG A 200 -1.44 -8.84 11.19
N ALA A 201 -2.09 -9.89 10.66
CA ALA A 201 -3.31 -10.44 11.25
C ALA A 201 -3.05 -10.94 12.67
N TRP A 202 -1.92 -11.62 12.87
CA TRP A 202 -1.50 -12.08 14.19
C TRP A 202 -1.19 -10.94 15.17
N VAL A 203 -0.43 -9.92 14.75
CA VAL A 203 -0.13 -8.76 15.60
C VAL A 203 -1.40 -8.01 15.97
N LEU A 204 -2.32 -7.79 15.02
CA LEU A 204 -3.62 -7.16 15.31
C LEU A 204 -4.44 -8.00 16.30
N ALA A 205 -4.54 -9.30 16.07
CA ALA A 205 -5.30 -10.19 16.94
C ALA A 205 -4.73 -10.20 18.38
N ARG A 206 -3.43 -10.43 18.52
CA ARG A 206 -2.75 -10.46 19.84
C ARG A 206 -2.75 -9.09 20.52
N GLY A 207 -2.50 -8.02 19.77
CA GLY A 207 -2.51 -6.66 20.32
C GLY A 207 -3.89 -6.24 20.82
N MET A 208 -4.95 -6.59 20.08
CA MET A 208 -6.33 -6.32 20.49
C MET A 208 -6.72 -7.16 21.71
N GLU A 209 -6.34 -8.44 21.73
CA GLU A 209 -6.55 -9.34 22.88
C GLU A 209 -5.87 -8.79 24.14
N ASP A 210 -4.62 -8.36 24.04
CA ASP A 210 -3.84 -7.78 25.14
C ASP A 210 -4.39 -6.42 25.60
N ALA A 211 -4.87 -5.58 24.68
CA ALA A 211 -5.55 -4.33 25.02
C ALA A 211 -6.83 -4.58 25.84
N LEU A 212 -7.62 -5.58 25.47
CA LEU A 212 -8.81 -5.98 26.24
C LEU A 212 -8.43 -6.52 27.62
N ALA A 213 -7.45 -7.44 27.68
CA ALA A 213 -7.01 -8.05 28.92
C ALA A 213 -6.50 -7.02 29.95
N ARG A 214 -5.86 -5.94 29.48
CA ARG A 214 -5.34 -4.85 30.33
C ARG A 214 -6.30 -3.67 30.50
N SER A 215 -7.50 -3.73 29.91
CA SER A 215 -8.43 -2.59 29.87
C SER A 215 -7.81 -1.31 29.29
N ASP A 216 -6.93 -1.44 28.28
CA ASP A 216 -6.23 -0.33 27.62
C ASP A 216 -7.03 0.19 26.41
N ALA A 217 -7.94 1.13 26.68
CA ALA A 217 -8.78 1.78 25.65
C ALA A 217 -7.94 2.52 24.60
N ALA A 218 -6.79 3.07 24.97
CA ALA A 218 -5.93 3.80 24.04
C ALA A 218 -5.26 2.84 23.05
N ALA A 219 -4.75 1.70 23.51
CA ALA A 219 -4.24 0.65 22.63
C ALA A 219 -5.34 0.11 21.71
N TRP A 220 -6.52 -0.18 22.26
CA TRP A 220 -7.66 -0.63 21.46
C TRP A 220 -8.01 0.36 20.35
N ALA A 221 -8.08 1.65 20.66
CA ALA A 221 -8.30 2.72 19.69
C ALA A 221 -7.24 2.64 18.58
N ARG A 222 -5.95 2.71 18.93
CA ARG A 222 -4.87 2.65 17.92
C ARG A 222 -5.00 1.45 16.97
N LEU A 223 -5.43 0.29 17.47
CA LEU A 223 -5.57 -0.95 16.72
C LEU A 223 -6.85 -1.02 15.86
N THR A 224 -7.91 -0.29 16.22
CA THR A 224 -9.23 -0.37 15.58
C THR A 224 -9.62 0.86 14.78
N THR A 225 -9.08 2.04 15.08
CA THR A 225 -9.53 3.32 14.54
C THR A 225 -9.41 3.33 13.01
N GLY A 226 -10.54 3.58 12.36
CA GLY A 226 -10.62 4.26 11.06
C GLY A 226 -10.83 5.76 11.30
N GLY A 227 -10.37 6.62 10.41
CA GLY A 227 -10.49 8.07 10.57
C GLY A 227 -11.94 8.52 10.77
N ALA A 228 -12.12 9.62 11.50
CA ALA A 228 -13.43 10.24 11.71
C ALA A 228 -14.12 10.50 10.37
N VAL A 229 -15.45 10.35 10.32
CA VAL A 229 -16.22 10.56 9.09
C VAL A 229 -17.05 11.82 9.21
N THR A 230 -16.79 12.79 8.34
CA THR A 230 -17.50 14.07 8.29
C THR A 230 -18.51 14.06 7.14
N PRO A 231 -19.82 14.11 7.40
CA PRO A 231 -20.81 14.29 6.35
C PRO A 231 -20.75 15.72 5.79
N LEU A 232 -20.82 15.85 4.46
CA LEU A 232 -20.83 17.12 3.74
C LEU A 232 -22.04 17.18 2.81
N LYS A 233 -22.62 18.38 2.71
CA LYS A 233 -23.74 18.62 1.79
C LYS A 233 -23.28 18.49 0.33
N GLU A 234 -22.11 19.03 0.02
CA GLU A 234 -21.58 19.14 -1.34
C GLU A 234 -20.06 19.31 -1.29
N VAL A 235 -19.37 18.77 -2.30
CA VAL A 235 -17.96 19.05 -2.61
C VAL A 235 -17.82 19.30 -4.11
N SER A 236 -16.92 20.21 -4.51
CA SER A 236 -16.40 20.25 -5.88
C SER A 236 -14.95 19.79 -5.90
N LEU A 237 -14.61 18.97 -6.87
CA LEU A 237 -13.29 18.38 -7.01
C LEU A 237 -12.89 18.17 -8.46
N VAL A 238 -11.59 17.99 -8.67
CA VAL A 238 -11.01 17.55 -9.94
C VAL A 238 -10.13 16.32 -9.72
N VAL A 239 -9.89 15.54 -10.77
CA VAL A 239 -9.05 14.34 -10.73
C VAL A 239 -7.67 14.66 -11.31
N LEU A 240 -6.62 14.52 -10.50
CA LEU A 240 -5.24 14.75 -10.92
C LEU A 240 -4.54 13.49 -11.43
N GLY A 241 -4.91 12.32 -10.90
CA GLY A 241 -4.24 11.06 -11.22
C GLY A 241 -5.10 9.85 -10.91
N VAL A 242 -4.74 8.71 -11.51
CA VAL A 242 -5.42 7.44 -11.27
C VAL A 242 -4.40 6.35 -10.98
N PHE A 243 -4.50 5.77 -9.80
CA PHE A 243 -3.82 4.53 -9.48
C PHE A 243 -4.69 3.34 -9.91
N LYS A 244 -4.09 2.37 -10.62
CA LYS A 244 -4.77 1.17 -11.11
C LYS A 244 -4.15 -0.07 -10.50
N ARG A 245 -4.97 -0.88 -9.85
CA ARG A 245 -4.61 -2.23 -9.39
C ARG A 245 -5.46 -3.26 -10.12
N HIS A 246 -4.80 -4.21 -10.79
CA HIS A 246 -5.47 -5.31 -11.46
C HIS A 246 -4.96 -6.63 -10.90
N VAL A 247 -5.90 -7.45 -10.42
CA VAL A 247 -5.64 -8.84 -10.05
C VAL A 247 -6.45 -9.71 -11.00
N PRO A 248 -5.79 -10.39 -11.96
CA PRO A 248 -6.46 -11.27 -12.91
C PRO A 248 -7.40 -12.25 -12.21
N GLY A 249 -8.61 -12.39 -12.76
CA GLY A 249 -9.62 -13.31 -12.25
C GLY A 249 -10.21 -12.99 -10.87
N ALA A 250 -9.86 -11.84 -10.27
CA ALA A 250 -10.39 -11.42 -8.98
C ALA A 250 -11.04 -10.04 -9.03
N PHE A 251 -10.27 -8.98 -9.33
CA PHE A 251 -10.81 -7.62 -9.38
C PHE A 251 -9.93 -6.63 -10.17
N ALA A 252 -10.56 -5.55 -10.63
CA ALA A 252 -9.92 -4.31 -11.03
C ALA A 252 -10.30 -3.21 -10.05
N ALA A 253 -9.31 -2.50 -9.51
CA ALA A 253 -9.52 -1.38 -8.62
C ALA A 253 -8.83 -0.12 -9.15
N PHE A 254 -9.52 1.01 -9.01
CA PHE A 254 -9.04 2.32 -9.41
C PHE A 254 -9.15 3.26 -8.23
N GLU A 255 -8.09 3.97 -7.91
CA GLU A 255 -8.11 5.03 -6.91
C GLU A 255 -7.78 6.36 -7.59
N LEU A 256 -8.78 7.23 -7.65
CA LEU A 256 -8.63 8.57 -8.21
C LEU A 256 -8.06 9.48 -7.13
N ARG A 257 -6.97 10.17 -7.47
CA ARG A 257 -6.40 11.24 -6.66
C ARG A 257 -7.09 12.54 -7.02
N CYS A 258 -7.83 13.10 -6.07
CA CYS A 258 -8.68 14.26 -6.27
C CYS A 258 -8.17 15.46 -5.47
N ARG A 259 -8.60 16.65 -5.91
CA ARG A 259 -8.38 17.92 -5.21
C ARG A 259 -9.68 18.68 -5.10
N LEU A 260 -9.95 19.22 -3.90
CA LEU A 260 -11.02 20.20 -3.76
C LEU A 260 -10.72 21.44 -4.59
N THR A 261 -11.68 21.91 -5.37
CA THR A 261 -11.56 23.16 -6.15
C THR A 261 -12.03 24.39 -5.38
N ARG A 262 -12.79 24.18 -4.30
CA ARG A 262 -13.30 25.18 -3.36
C ARG A 262 -13.42 24.59 -1.96
N ASP A 263 -13.51 25.47 -0.97
CA ASP A 263 -13.71 25.06 0.42
C ASP A 263 -15.02 24.30 0.60
N ALA A 264 -15.03 23.28 1.48
CA ALA A 264 -16.20 22.46 1.77
C ALA A 264 -16.20 21.98 3.23
N GLY A 265 -17.05 22.57 4.06
CA GLY A 265 -17.10 22.26 5.49
C GLY A 265 -15.77 22.63 6.18
N PRO A 266 -15.08 21.69 6.85
CA PRO A 266 -13.78 21.95 7.47
C PRO A 266 -12.60 21.84 6.50
N TYR A 267 -12.84 21.54 5.22
CA TYR A 267 -11.79 21.26 4.23
C TYR A 267 -11.57 22.45 3.30
N ALA A 268 -10.31 22.74 2.98
CA ALA A 268 -9.91 23.88 2.16
C ALA A 268 -9.72 23.49 0.69
N ARG A 269 -9.79 24.47 -0.23
CA ARG A 269 -9.36 24.31 -1.62
C ARG A 269 -7.95 23.72 -1.68
N GLY A 270 -7.75 22.73 -2.55
CA GLY A 270 -6.50 22.01 -2.69
C GLY A 270 -6.35 20.81 -1.74
N ASP A 271 -7.26 20.60 -0.79
CA ASP A 271 -7.22 19.41 0.06
C ASP A 271 -7.30 18.12 -0.78
N ARG A 272 -6.52 17.14 -0.34
CA ARG A 272 -6.31 15.87 -1.04
C ARG A 272 -7.42 14.89 -0.68
N LEU A 273 -8.10 14.38 -1.70
CA LEU A 273 -9.12 13.35 -1.56
C LEU A 273 -8.74 12.12 -2.39
N ALA A 274 -9.11 10.93 -1.94
CA ALA A 274 -9.07 9.70 -2.71
C ALA A 274 -10.49 9.16 -2.91
N TRP A 275 -10.78 8.74 -4.13
CA TRP A 275 -12.04 8.09 -4.49
C TRP A 275 -11.76 6.75 -5.15
N SER A 276 -12.13 5.66 -4.46
CA SER A 276 -11.85 4.30 -4.91
C SER A 276 -13.06 3.65 -5.59
N PHE A 277 -12.81 2.95 -6.70
CA PHE A 277 -13.75 2.07 -7.38
C PHE A 277 -13.17 0.66 -7.40
N VAL A 278 -13.97 -0.33 -7.02
CA VAL A 278 -13.56 -1.75 -7.03
C VAL A 278 -14.59 -2.54 -7.82
N PHE A 279 -14.13 -3.22 -8.85
CA PHE A 279 -14.93 -4.01 -9.75
C PHE A 279 -14.52 -5.48 -9.65
N PRO A 280 -15.43 -6.39 -9.25
CA PRO A 280 -15.14 -7.81 -9.30
C PRO A 280 -14.94 -8.26 -10.76
N LEU A 281 -13.94 -9.10 -10.98
CA LEU A 281 -13.68 -9.74 -12.26
C LEU A 281 -13.96 -11.23 -12.14
N ARG A 282 -14.51 -11.82 -13.20
CA ARG A 282 -14.64 -13.28 -13.27
C ARG A 282 -13.30 -13.89 -13.69
N ALA A 283 -13.02 -15.11 -13.22
CA ALA A 283 -11.82 -15.87 -13.55
C ALA A 283 -11.66 -16.12 -15.08
N ASP A 284 -12.78 -16.27 -15.79
CA ASP A 284 -12.87 -16.49 -17.23
C ASP A 284 -13.00 -15.19 -18.05
N GLY A 285 -13.13 -14.03 -17.38
CA GLY A 285 -13.42 -12.76 -18.02
C GLY A 285 -12.19 -12.15 -18.70
N LYS A 286 -12.22 -12.02 -20.03
CA LYS A 286 -11.22 -11.27 -20.82
C LYS A 286 -11.54 -9.77 -20.94
N VAL A 287 -12.18 -9.19 -19.92
CA VAL A 287 -12.55 -7.77 -19.93
C VAL A 287 -11.31 -6.96 -19.54
N PRO A 288 -10.84 -6.01 -20.40
CA PRO A 288 -9.78 -5.09 -20.00
C PRO A 288 -10.18 -4.34 -18.73
N PRO A 289 -9.31 -4.20 -17.72
CA PRO A 289 -9.64 -3.52 -16.46
C PRO A 289 -10.25 -2.14 -16.66
N GLU A 290 -9.70 -1.36 -17.59
CA GLU A 290 -10.13 0.00 -17.90
C GLU A 290 -11.56 0.09 -18.44
N ALA A 291 -12.06 -0.96 -19.09
CA ALA A 291 -13.43 -1.01 -19.61
C ALA A 291 -14.46 -1.00 -18.48
N MET A 292 -14.06 -1.42 -17.26
CA MET A 292 -14.92 -1.39 -16.08
C MET A 292 -15.29 0.04 -15.67
N LEU A 293 -14.49 1.05 -16.03
CA LEU A 293 -14.80 2.46 -15.78
C LEU A 293 -16.01 2.97 -16.57
N MET A 294 -16.50 2.19 -17.55
CA MET A 294 -17.73 2.48 -18.29
C MET A 294 -19.00 1.96 -17.63
N LEU A 295 -18.86 1.15 -16.56
CA LEU A 295 -20.00 0.62 -15.82
C LEU A 295 -20.65 1.71 -14.96
N GLU A 296 -21.97 1.86 -15.14
CA GLU A 296 -22.77 2.80 -14.37
C GLU A 296 -22.79 2.42 -12.88
N GLN A 297 -22.51 3.40 -12.03
CA GLN A 297 -22.57 3.24 -10.58
C GLN A 297 -24.01 3.40 -10.07
N LYS A 298 -24.27 3.01 -8.81
CA LYS A 298 -25.60 3.18 -8.17
C LYS A 298 -26.11 4.63 -8.24
N GLN A 299 -25.19 5.60 -8.22
CA GLN A 299 -25.46 7.04 -8.32
C GLN A 299 -25.62 7.54 -9.76
N LYS A 300 -25.80 6.65 -10.76
CA LYS A 300 -26.15 7.00 -12.15
C LYS A 300 -25.11 7.82 -12.91
N PHE A 301 -23.83 7.57 -12.64
CA PHE A 301 -22.70 8.13 -13.40
C PHE A 301 -21.72 7.02 -13.82
N ARG A 302 -20.87 7.32 -14.81
CA ARG A 302 -19.77 6.44 -15.23
C ARG A 302 -18.44 7.00 -14.72
N PRO A 303 -17.60 6.20 -14.04
CA PRO A 303 -16.29 6.67 -13.56
C PRO A 303 -15.37 7.25 -14.64
N ALA A 304 -15.46 6.77 -15.88
CA ALA A 304 -14.68 7.31 -17.00
C ALA A 304 -14.93 8.81 -17.25
N ALA A 305 -16.15 9.30 -17.01
CA ALA A 305 -16.50 10.72 -17.20
C ALA A 305 -15.73 11.64 -16.22
N LEU A 306 -15.26 11.10 -15.09
CA LEU A 306 -14.46 11.85 -14.12
C LEU A 306 -13.05 12.17 -14.63
N LEU A 307 -12.62 11.49 -15.70
CA LEU A 307 -11.26 11.60 -16.26
C LEU A 307 -11.19 12.57 -17.46
N GLU A 308 -12.29 13.26 -17.77
CA GLU A 308 -12.42 14.10 -18.97
C GLU A 308 -11.82 15.50 -18.82
N GLY A 309 -11.32 15.85 -17.64
CA GLY A 309 -10.70 17.16 -17.38
C GLY A 309 -11.71 18.25 -16.96
N GLN A 310 -12.81 17.85 -16.36
CA GLN A 310 -13.89 18.75 -15.92
C GLN A 310 -13.95 18.80 -14.39
N GLU A 311 -14.51 19.89 -13.86
CA GLU A 311 -14.87 19.95 -12.44
C GLU A 311 -16.02 18.97 -12.15
N ILE A 312 -15.94 18.25 -11.04
CA ILE A 312 -16.93 17.28 -10.59
C ILE A 312 -17.56 17.81 -9.31
N THR A 313 -18.90 17.89 -9.28
CA THR A 313 -19.65 18.17 -8.05
C THR A 313 -20.27 16.90 -7.52
N VAL A 314 -20.11 16.63 -6.22
CA VAL A 314 -20.72 15.50 -5.52
C VAL A 314 -21.55 16.01 -4.35
N THR A 315 -22.82 15.64 -4.31
CA THR A 315 -23.75 16.02 -3.23
C THR A 315 -24.02 14.84 -2.29
N GLN A 316 -24.38 15.14 -1.04
CA GLN A 316 -24.67 14.17 0.03
C GLN A 316 -23.55 13.14 0.21
N VAL A 317 -22.35 13.65 0.43
CA VAL A 317 -21.13 12.87 0.51
C VAL A 317 -20.62 12.83 1.94
N ALA A 318 -19.75 11.87 2.25
CA ALA A 318 -19.00 11.88 3.49
C ALA A 318 -17.50 11.79 3.20
N VAL A 319 -16.68 12.41 4.04
CA VAL A 319 -15.23 12.39 3.96
C VAL A 319 -14.69 11.69 5.20
N ALA A 320 -13.98 10.58 5.02
CA ALA A 320 -13.28 9.92 6.09
C ALA A 320 -11.86 10.50 6.22
N GLU A 321 -11.47 10.88 7.45
CA GLU A 321 -10.14 11.38 7.76
C GLU A 321 -9.06 10.33 7.45
N GLY A 322 -7.88 10.83 7.11
CA GLY A 322 -6.73 10.05 6.65
C GLY A 322 -5.93 10.86 5.66
N GLU A 323 -4.76 10.35 5.27
CA GLU A 323 -3.93 10.96 4.25
C GLU A 323 -3.73 9.98 3.08
N PRO A 324 -4.35 10.22 1.91
CA PRO A 324 -5.39 11.23 1.65
C PRO A 324 -6.73 10.87 2.30
N ARG A 325 -7.58 11.87 2.47
CA ARG A 325 -8.94 11.67 3.00
C ARG A 325 -9.77 10.91 1.98
N ARG A 326 -10.70 10.05 2.42
CA ARG A 326 -11.46 9.19 1.51
C ARG A 326 -12.87 9.71 1.28
N LEU A 327 -13.23 9.84 0.01
CA LEU A 327 -14.59 10.21 -0.39
C LEU A 327 -15.51 8.99 -0.33
N MET A 328 -16.63 9.11 0.37
CA MET A 328 -17.62 8.06 0.55
C MET A 328 -18.99 8.53 0.07
N LEU A 329 -19.60 7.77 -0.86
CA LEU A 329 -20.91 8.10 -1.41
C LEU A 329 -22.00 7.22 -0.80
N GLY A 330 -23.05 7.88 -0.29
CA GLY A 330 -24.29 7.21 0.10
C GLY A 330 -25.17 6.86 -1.11
N PRO A 331 -26.27 6.11 -0.90
CA PRO A 331 -27.22 5.77 -1.96
C PRO A 331 -27.90 6.98 -2.61
N GLN A 332 -28.03 8.09 -1.88
CA GLN A 332 -28.69 9.31 -2.35
C GLN A 332 -27.73 10.30 -3.02
N ALA A 333 -26.41 10.06 -2.93
CA ALA A 333 -25.41 10.94 -3.50
C ALA A 333 -25.61 11.14 -5.01
N ARG A 334 -25.37 12.36 -5.49
CA ARG A 334 -25.42 12.69 -6.92
C ARG A 334 -24.06 13.20 -7.36
N VAL A 335 -23.64 12.76 -8.55
CA VAL A 335 -22.38 13.14 -9.18
C VAL A 335 -22.72 13.86 -10.48
N THR A 336 -22.23 15.09 -10.63
CA THR A 336 -22.44 15.91 -11.83
C THR A 336 -21.10 16.38 -12.36
N VAL A 337 -20.91 16.25 -13.67
CA VAL A 337 -19.75 16.76 -14.38
C VAL A 337 -20.07 18.16 -14.89
N GLY A 338 -19.21 19.12 -14.54
CA GLY A 338 -19.37 20.54 -14.83
C GLY A 338 -18.49 21.01 -15.99
N GLU A 339 -18.02 22.25 -15.88
CA GLU A 339 -17.20 22.89 -16.91
C GLU A 339 -15.77 22.32 -16.98
N PRO A 340 -15.08 22.48 -18.12
CA PRO A 340 -13.65 22.20 -18.24
C PRO A 340 -12.84 22.95 -17.18
N PHE A 341 -11.81 22.29 -16.64
CA PHE A 341 -10.90 22.84 -15.64
C PHE A 341 -9.49 22.97 -16.22
N ASP A 342 -8.76 24.03 -15.90
CA ASP A 342 -7.43 24.32 -16.46
C ASP A 342 -6.35 24.64 -15.40
N GLU A 343 -6.71 24.90 -14.14
CA GLU A 343 -5.79 25.20 -13.04
C GLU A 343 -5.17 23.94 -12.37
N TRP A 344 -4.63 23.00 -13.17
CA TRP A 344 -4.14 21.70 -12.68
C TRP A 344 -2.90 21.80 -11.77
N VAL A 345 -1.89 22.53 -12.22
CA VAL A 345 -0.57 22.63 -11.56
C VAL A 345 -0.68 23.27 -10.17
N PRO A 346 -1.41 24.39 -9.97
CA PRO A 346 -1.59 24.97 -8.64
C PRO A 346 -2.23 24.01 -7.63
N LEU A 347 -3.18 23.17 -8.04
CA LEU A 347 -3.81 22.19 -7.15
C LEU A 347 -2.93 20.95 -6.88
N ALA A 348 -1.94 20.69 -7.72
CA ALA A 348 -1.00 19.59 -7.57
C ALA A 348 0.23 19.95 -6.72
N SER A 349 0.28 21.13 -6.09
CA SER A 349 1.46 21.61 -5.37
C SER A 349 2.03 20.58 -4.39
N TRP A 350 3.35 20.43 -4.41
CA TRP A 350 4.09 19.56 -3.51
C TRP A 350 5.14 20.37 -2.76
N ASP A 351 5.20 20.19 -1.44
CA ASP A 351 6.28 20.71 -0.61
C ASP A 351 7.08 19.53 -0.02
N PRO A 352 8.32 19.30 -0.49
CA PRO A 352 9.14 18.19 -0.01
C PRO A 352 9.44 18.27 1.50
N ARG A 353 9.36 19.46 2.11
CA ARG A 353 9.55 19.65 3.56
C ARG A 353 8.42 19.01 4.37
N VAL A 354 7.21 18.93 3.81
CA VAL A 354 6.10 18.21 4.46
C VAL A 354 6.44 16.72 4.50
N THR A 355 6.92 16.15 3.39
CA THR A 355 7.41 14.77 3.34
C THR A 355 8.55 14.58 4.36
N ALA A 356 9.55 15.45 4.38
CA ALA A 356 10.66 15.39 5.34
C ALA A 356 10.19 15.43 6.80
N THR A 357 9.18 16.25 7.09
CA THR A 357 8.57 16.34 8.43
C THR A 357 7.91 15.02 8.82
N LYS A 358 7.09 14.45 7.93
CA LYS A 358 6.43 13.16 8.15
C LYS A 358 7.44 12.04 8.40
N VAL A 359 8.49 11.96 7.58
CA VAL A 359 9.52 10.93 7.72
C VAL A 359 10.32 11.10 9.01
N ALA A 360 10.69 12.33 9.36
CA ALA A 360 11.47 12.62 10.57
C ALA A 360 10.67 12.38 11.87
N GLN A 361 9.35 12.53 11.83
CA GLN A 361 8.44 12.33 12.96
C GLN A 361 7.81 10.93 13.00
N HIS A 362 8.03 10.11 11.98
CA HIS A 362 7.48 8.77 11.95
C HIS A 362 8.15 7.90 13.02
N GLU A 363 7.33 7.30 13.87
CA GLU A 363 7.73 6.28 14.81
C GLU A 363 7.26 4.93 14.27
N PRO A 364 8.15 4.12 13.64
CA PRO A 364 7.77 2.83 13.10
C PRO A 364 7.19 1.92 14.18
N ASP A 365 6.06 1.31 13.87
CA ASP A 365 5.40 0.32 14.72
C ASP A 365 5.16 -1.00 13.95
N PRO A 366 4.92 -2.14 14.63
CA PRO A 366 4.71 -3.44 13.98
C PRO A 366 3.55 -3.51 12.97
N LEU A 367 2.64 -2.55 13.04
CA LEU A 367 1.46 -2.39 12.19
C LEU A 367 1.64 -1.26 11.18
N SER A 368 2.79 -0.60 11.16
CA SER A 368 3.10 0.40 10.15
C SER A 368 3.09 -0.26 8.77
N LEU A 369 2.27 0.26 7.87
CA LEU A 369 2.30 -0.12 6.46
C LEU A 369 3.39 0.68 5.72
N PRO A 370 4.02 0.10 4.68
CA PRO A 370 4.87 0.86 3.76
C PRO A 370 4.17 2.13 3.24
N ILE A 371 2.86 2.04 3.02
CA ILE A 371 2.01 3.11 2.50
C ILE A 371 1.74 4.27 3.49
N GLU A 372 2.07 4.14 4.78
CA GLU A 372 1.81 5.22 5.76
C GLU A 372 2.67 6.47 5.53
N LEU A 373 3.81 6.30 4.88
CA LEU A 373 4.68 7.41 4.47
C LEU A 373 4.51 7.73 2.98
N GLN A 374 3.36 7.38 2.41
CA GLN A 374 3.03 7.83 1.07
C GLN A 374 2.78 9.33 1.06
N ASP A 375 3.31 9.98 0.04
CA ASP A 375 3.02 11.37 -0.25
C ASP A 375 2.73 11.55 -1.74
N GLU A 376 1.94 12.56 -2.07
CA GLU A 376 1.70 12.94 -3.46
C GLU A 376 2.71 14.00 -3.86
N VAL A 377 3.36 13.79 -5.00
CA VAL A 377 4.45 14.64 -5.49
C VAL A 377 4.13 15.20 -6.87
N LEU A 378 4.61 16.42 -7.11
CA LEU A 378 4.56 17.07 -8.41
C LEU A 378 5.99 17.46 -8.80
N LEU A 379 6.50 16.81 -9.84
CA LEU A 379 7.84 17.03 -10.33
C LEU A 379 7.76 17.97 -11.54
N LEU A 380 8.16 19.22 -11.33
CA LEU A 380 8.14 20.26 -12.38
C LEU A 380 9.35 20.14 -13.32
N ARG A 381 10.51 19.78 -12.77
CA ARG A 381 11.79 19.66 -13.48
C ARG A 381 12.36 18.28 -13.19
N TRP A 382 12.28 17.38 -14.16
CA TRP A 382 12.71 16.00 -13.98
C TRP A 382 13.40 15.41 -15.22
N THR A 383 14.25 14.43 -14.97
CA THR A 383 14.95 13.60 -15.96
C THR A 383 14.75 12.14 -15.58
N LEU A 384 14.43 11.29 -16.56
CA LEU A 384 14.25 9.85 -16.35
C LEU A 384 15.35 9.10 -17.08
N GLY A 385 16.01 8.17 -16.40
CA GLY A 385 16.95 7.22 -17.00
C GLY A 385 16.24 6.20 -17.91
N PRO A 386 16.99 5.31 -18.59
CA PRO A 386 16.37 4.18 -19.27
C PRO A 386 15.64 3.27 -18.28
N LEU A 387 14.50 2.72 -18.70
CA LEU A 387 13.82 1.65 -17.97
C LEU A 387 14.56 0.33 -18.21
N GLU A 388 15.06 -0.27 -17.13
CA GLU A 388 15.71 -1.57 -17.14
C GLU A 388 14.70 -2.64 -16.75
N ASP A 389 14.54 -3.68 -17.58
CA ASP A 389 13.59 -4.76 -17.31
C ASP A 389 14.07 -5.60 -16.12
N GLY A 390 13.22 -5.73 -15.11
CA GLY A 390 13.36 -6.72 -14.03
C GLY A 390 12.33 -7.84 -14.17
N GLU A 391 12.28 -8.74 -13.19
CA GLU A 391 11.36 -9.87 -13.20
C GLU A 391 9.89 -9.41 -13.09
N THR A 392 9.59 -8.60 -12.07
CA THR A 392 8.23 -8.12 -11.77
C THR A 392 8.00 -6.65 -12.12
N HIS A 393 9.07 -5.86 -12.15
CA HIS A 393 9.02 -4.43 -12.45
C HIS A 393 10.21 -4.04 -13.32
N ALA A 394 9.95 -3.19 -14.30
CA ALA A 394 11.00 -2.37 -14.89
C ALA A 394 11.34 -1.22 -13.93
N THR A 395 12.63 -0.90 -13.80
CA THR A 395 13.11 0.12 -12.87
C THR A 395 13.90 1.21 -13.61
N ALA A 396 13.86 2.43 -13.10
CA ALA A 396 14.68 3.53 -13.61
C ALA A 396 15.00 4.52 -12.50
N SER A 397 16.16 5.18 -12.59
CA SER A 397 16.44 6.38 -11.79
C SER A 397 15.73 7.57 -12.39
N LEU A 398 15.05 8.36 -11.55
CA LEU A 398 14.50 9.67 -11.91
C LEU A 398 15.13 10.74 -11.02
N GLU A 399 15.63 11.79 -11.64
CA GLU A 399 16.18 12.94 -10.93
C GLU A 399 15.17 14.09 -11.00
N CYS A 400 14.92 14.74 -9.87
CA CYS A 400 14.08 15.93 -9.81
C CYS A 400 14.88 17.12 -9.28
N GLN A 401 14.93 18.19 -10.07
CA GLN A 401 15.56 19.42 -9.67
C GLN A 401 14.58 20.26 -8.84
N LEU A 402 14.82 20.33 -7.53
CA LEU A 402 14.08 21.20 -6.63
C LEU A 402 14.54 22.66 -6.80
N ASP A 403 13.64 23.59 -6.48
CA ASP A 403 13.98 25.00 -6.38
C ASP A 403 14.99 25.17 -5.23
N ASP A 404 16.04 25.95 -5.45
CA ASP A 404 17.12 26.23 -4.49
C ASP A 404 18.03 25.06 -4.06
N ALA A 405 17.87 23.85 -4.63
CA ALA A 405 18.77 22.72 -4.39
C ALA A 405 19.96 22.68 -5.37
N GLU A 406 21.17 22.42 -4.88
CA GLU A 406 22.37 22.23 -5.73
C GLU A 406 22.38 20.86 -6.41
N GLU A 407 21.91 19.82 -5.71
CA GLU A 407 21.83 18.45 -6.21
C GLU A 407 20.37 18.05 -6.44
N PRO A 408 20.07 17.20 -7.45
CA PRO A 408 18.72 16.73 -7.69
C PRO A 408 18.30 15.69 -6.64
N LEU A 409 17.01 15.69 -6.31
CA LEU A 409 16.42 14.62 -5.52
C LEU A 409 16.23 13.38 -6.40
N LEU A 410 16.73 12.24 -5.94
CA LEU A 410 16.66 10.98 -6.66
C LEU A 410 15.46 10.13 -6.22
N PHE A 411 14.75 9.60 -7.21
CA PHE A 411 13.65 8.66 -7.07
C PHE A 411 13.97 7.38 -7.83
N GLU A 412 13.51 6.25 -7.29
CA GLU A 412 13.42 5.00 -8.03
C GLU A 412 12.02 4.91 -8.64
N VAL A 413 11.90 4.85 -9.96
CA VAL A 413 10.64 4.61 -10.65
C VAL A 413 10.47 3.11 -10.84
N ARG A 414 9.32 2.57 -10.43
CA ARG A 414 8.94 1.18 -10.68
C ARG A 414 7.70 1.11 -11.56
N ALA A 415 7.80 0.39 -12.67
CA ALA A 415 6.68 0.13 -13.56
C ALA A 415 6.47 -1.38 -13.70
N PRO A 416 5.27 -1.93 -13.40
CA PRO A 416 5.02 -3.36 -13.52
C PRO A 416 5.40 -3.91 -14.90
N THR A 417 6.01 -5.09 -14.93
CA THR A 417 6.19 -5.83 -16.18
C THR A 417 4.87 -6.45 -16.66
N GLY A 418 4.82 -6.83 -17.92
CA GLY A 418 3.63 -7.45 -18.52
C GLY A 418 2.56 -6.46 -19.03
N PRO A 419 1.37 -6.97 -19.41
CA PRO A 419 0.36 -6.20 -20.13
C PRO A 419 -0.23 -5.03 -19.33
N THR A 420 -0.32 -5.15 -18.01
CA THR A 420 -0.94 -4.14 -17.14
C THR A 420 -0.10 -2.88 -16.99
N GLY A 421 1.23 -3.02 -17.03
CA GLY A 421 2.20 -1.91 -16.94
C GLY A 421 2.71 -1.42 -18.29
N ALA A 422 2.38 -2.08 -19.40
CA ALA A 422 2.78 -1.65 -20.74
C ALA A 422 2.36 -0.19 -21.08
N PRO A 423 1.12 0.27 -20.75
CA PRO A 423 0.74 1.67 -20.99
C PRO A 423 1.62 2.66 -20.23
N LEU A 424 1.93 2.36 -18.95
CA LEU A 424 2.78 3.20 -18.11
C LEU A 424 4.19 3.31 -18.69
N ARG A 425 4.82 2.18 -19.02
CA ARG A 425 6.18 2.15 -19.59
C ARG A 425 6.26 2.93 -20.91
N ALA A 426 5.29 2.72 -21.81
CA ALA A 426 5.24 3.43 -23.09
C ALA A 426 5.07 4.94 -22.90
N ALA A 427 4.23 5.37 -21.95
CA ALA A 427 4.02 6.77 -21.64
C ALA A 427 5.26 7.43 -21.02
N LEU A 428 5.94 6.74 -20.10
CA LEU A 428 7.19 7.21 -19.49
C LEU A 428 8.32 7.33 -20.52
N GLU A 429 8.48 6.32 -21.38
CA GLU A 429 9.48 6.34 -22.44
C GLU A 429 9.24 7.48 -23.42
N LYS A 430 7.98 7.72 -23.79
CA LYS A 430 7.61 8.89 -24.60
C LYS A 430 7.94 10.20 -23.88
N ALA A 431 7.53 10.34 -22.62
CA ALA A 431 7.71 11.56 -21.84
C ALA A 431 9.18 11.88 -21.57
N ARG A 432 10.05 10.87 -21.48
CA ARG A 432 11.50 11.02 -21.34
C ARG A 432 12.11 11.85 -22.48
N HIS A 433 11.58 11.70 -23.69
CA HIS A 433 12.01 12.38 -24.92
C HIS A 433 11.23 13.65 -25.25
N GLU A 434 10.25 14.06 -24.42
CA GLU A 434 9.52 15.33 -24.62
C GLU A 434 10.41 16.53 -24.21
N ASP A 435 10.34 17.63 -24.99
CA ASP A 435 11.01 18.90 -24.68
C ASP A 435 10.09 20.09 -25.01
N PRO A 436 9.67 20.91 -24.02
CA PRO A 436 9.88 20.71 -22.59
C PRO A 436 9.09 19.52 -22.04
N ARG A 437 9.63 18.84 -21.02
CA ARG A 437 8.88 17.78 -20.32
C ARG A 437 7.70 18.38 -19.57
N ARG A 438 6.57 17.69 -19.64
CA ARG A 438 5.38 18.04 -18.85
C ARG A 438 5.58 17.73 -17.36
N PRO A 439 4.98 18.51 -16.45
CA PRO A 439 4.98 18.17 -15.03
C PRO A 439 4.46 16.76 -14.76
N LEU A 440 5.20 16.00 -13.95
CA LEU A 440 4.85 14.63 -13.59
C LEU A 440 4.20 14.60 -12.20
N PHE A 441 2.96 14.15 -12.14
CA PHE A 441 2.23 13.91 -10.90
C PHE A 441 2.27 12.42 -10.55
N GLY A 442 2.57 12.11 -9.31
CA GLY A 442 2.65 10.74 -8.82
C GLY A 442 2.51 10.66 -7.31
N PHE A 443 2.70 9.47 -6.76
CA PHE A 443 2.95 9.33 -5.34
C PHE A 443 4.32 8.72 -5.09
N VAL A 444 4.94 9.16 -4.01
CA VAL A 444 6.16 8.57 -3.48
C VAL A 444 5.80 7.69 -2.30
N HIS A 445 6.43 6.54 -2.18
CA HIS A 445 6.48 5.76 -0.94
C HIS A 445 7.93 5.46 -0.59
N LEU A 446 8.15 5.01 0.65
CA LEU A 446 9.48 4.63 1.10
C LEU A 446 9.62 3.12 1.11
N ASP A 447 10.67 2.63 0.49
CA ASP A 447 11.02 1.22 0.46
C ASP A 447 12.55 1.08 0.48
N ARG A 448 13.09 0.31 1.44
CA ARG A 448 14.52 -0.05 1.46
C ARG A 448 15.48 1.15 1.33
N GLY A 449 15.18 2.23 2.04
CA GLY A 449 15.94 3.49 2.04
C GLY A 449 15.78 4.34 0.78
N GLN A 450 14.89 3.95 -0.14
CA GLN A 450 14.60 4.65 -1.40
C GLN A 450 13.32 5.47 -1.33
N LEU A 451 13.30 6.56 -2.09
CA LEU A 451 12.07 7.25 -2.48
C LEU A 451 11.58 6.58 -3.76
N VAL A 452 10.54 5.77 -3.66
CA VAL A 452 9.98 5.05 -4.81
C VAL A 452 8.82 5.84 -5.38
N LEU A 453 8.95 6.29 -6.62
CA LEU A 453 7.92 7.03 -7.34
C LEU A 453 7.03 6.07 -8.13
N GLU A 454 5.73 6.20 -7.92
CA GLU A 454 4.69 5.60 -8.75
C GLU A 454 4.01 6.70 -9.59
N PRO A 455 4.34 6.80 -10.89
CA PRO A 455 3.83 7.86 -11.75
C PRO A 455 2.35 7.68 -12.06
N LEU A 456 1.54 8.73 -11.91
CA LEU A 456 0.09 8.67 -12.09
C LEU A 456 -0.41 9.46 -13.32
N ALA A 457 0.13 10.66 -13.54
CA ALA A 457 -0.29 11.51 -14.65
C ALA A 457 0.78 12.50 -15.11
N LEU A 458 0.71 12.89 -16.39
CA LEU A 458 1.42 14.06 -16.92
C LEU A 458 0.43 15.22 -17.03
N LEU A 459 0.73 16.34 -16.37
CA LEU A 459 -0.16 17.52 -16.37
C LEU A 459 0.09 18.35 -17.63
N GLY A 460 -0.98 18.67 -18.36
CA GLY A 460 -0.94 19.50 -19.56
C GLY A 460 -1.96 20.64 -19.49
N PRO A 461 -1.95 21.57 -20.47
CA PRO A 461 -2.79 22.77 -20.44
C PRO A 461 -4.29 22.52 -20.56
N GLY A 462 -4.71 21.34 -21.06
CA GLY A 462 -6.13 20.98 -21.18
C GLY A 462 -6.60 20.02 -20.09
N ARG A 463 -5.95 18.86 -19.97
CA ARG A 463 -6.28 17.85 -18.97
C ARG A 463 -5.07 17.01 -18.57
N PRO A 464 -5.07 16.38 -17.38
CA PRO A 464 -4.07 15.39 -17.02
C PRO A 464 -4.14 14.18 -17.95
N THR A 465 -2.98 13.69 -18.37
CA THR A 465 -2.86 12.42 -19.10
C THR A 465 -2.65 11.30 -18.09
N MET A 466 -3.64 10.44 -17.86
CA MET A 466 -3.56 9.31 -16.93
C MET A 466 -2.66 8.20 -17.51
N ILE A 467 -1.37 8.24 -17.21
CA ILE A 467 -0.35 7.40 -17.88
C ILE A 467 -0.43 5.91 -17.49
N ALA A 468 -1.09 5.57 -16.39
CA ALA A 468 -1.33 4.19 -15.98
C ALA A 468 -2.52 3.50 -16.70
N LEU A 469 -3.31 4.26 -17.47
CA LEU A 469 -4.49 3.75 -18.17
C LEU A 469 -4.20 3.63 -19.67
N ASP A 470 -4.67 2.56 -20.30
CA ASP A 470 -4.73 2.49 -21.76
C ASP A 470 -6.04 3.16 -22.25
N PRO A 471 -5.98 4.33 -22.91
CA PRO A 471 -7.18 5.00 -23.38
C PRO A 471 -7.98 4.18 -24.39
N LYS A 472 -7.34 3.24 -25.11
CA LYS A 472 -8.04 2.36 -26.07
C LYS A 472 -8.94 1.34 -25.36
N ASN A 473 -8.64 1.03 -24.11
CA ASN A 473 -9.38 0.05 -23.30
C ASN A 473 -10.50 0.69 -22.46
N VAL A 474 -10.60 2.02 -22.44
CA VAL A 474 -11.67 2.76 -21.72
C VAL A 474 -12.96 2.88 -22.58
N ASP A 475 -12.99 2.39 -23.82
CA ASP A 475 -14.14 2.56 -24.71
C ASP A 475 -15.24 1.48 -24.54
N LYS A 476 -16.50 1.89 -24.73
CA LYS A 476 -17.70 1.04 -24.77
C LYS A 476 -17.56 -0.11 -25.76
N ALA A 477 -16.86 0.08 -26.89
CA ALA A 477 -16.60 -1.01 -27.83
C ALA A 477 -15.78 -2.14 -27.21
N ALA A 478 -14.83 -1.85 -26.31
CA ALA A 478 -14.06 -2.86 -25.60
C ALA A 478 -14.94 -3.62 -24.59
N LEU A 479 -15.80 -2.91 -23.86
CA LEU A 479 -16.75 -3.52 -22.93
C LEU A 479 -17.78 -4.40 -23.66
N VAL A 480 -18.38 -3.91 -24.74
CA VAL A 480 -19.34 -4.68 -25.55
C VAL A 480 -18.68 -5.92 -26.15
N ARG A 481 -17.49 -5.80 -26.75
CA ARG A 481 -16.74 -6.98 -27.25
C ARG A 481 -16.45 -8.02 -26.15
N ALA A 482 -16.23 -7.57 -24.92
CA ALA A 482 -15.95 -8.47 -23.80
C ALA A 482 -17.21 -9.02 -23.10
N MET A 483 -18.37 -8.36 -23.27
CA MET A 483 -19.68 -8.79 -22.77
C MET A 483 -20.53 -9.54 -23.81
N SER A 484 -20.16 -9.50 -25.08
CA SER A 484 -20.72 -10.35 -26.12
C SER A 484 -20.18 -11.77 -25.90
N PHE A 485 -20.96 -12.59 -25.22
CA PHE A 485 -20.72 -14.02 -25.06
C PHE A 485 -21.01 -14.72 -26.39
N ASP A 486 -20.02 -15.44 -26.93
CA ASP A 486 -20.27 -16.64 -27.75
C ASP A 486 -20.50 -17.84 -26.81
#